data_AF-A0A1C7GZZ8-F1
#
_entry.id   AF-A0A1C7GZZ8-F1
#
_cell.length_a   1.000
_cell.length_b   1.000
_cell.length_c   1.000
_cell.angle_alpha   90.00
_cell.angle_beta   90.00
_cell.angle_gamma   90.00
#
_symmetry.space_group_name_H-M   'P 1'
#
loop_
_entity.id
_entity.type
_entity.pdbx_description
1 polymer ?
#
loop_
_entity_poly.entity_id
_entity_poly.type
_entity_poly.pdbx_seq_one_letter_code
_entity_poly.pdbx_strand_id
1 'polypeptide(L)'
;MRYLDPKADLTFKRVFGEHPDLVMSFLNALLPLSPGQEVTEIEYLPVELVPDNPLRKNSIVDVRCRDNQGRIFLVEMQMIWSSEFKQRVLFNASKAYVRQLDTGENYELLQPVYSLNLVNDIFELDLDDEFYHYYRLVHTEHTEKVIEGLHLVFVELPKFTPQNYSDKKMQVLWLRYLTEINERTREVPKEFLANPELKKAVKALEESAFTDAQLAGYEKFWDIISVEKTLFSSAERRGMRRGLEEGMKKGLEEGKKEGIKEGIKEGIKEGIKEGIKEGIKEGKKEVARSLKMAGIPTAIIMESTGLSEIEIEDL
;
A
#
# COMPACT_ATOMS: atom_id res chain seq x y z
N MET A 1 -21.88 -24.19 -20.67
CA MET A 1 -21.04 -23.12 -21.25
C MET A 1 -19.95 -22.77 -20.25
N ARG A 2 -18.78 -22.39 -20.74
CA ARG A 2 -17.67 -21.88 -19.93
C ARG A 2 -17.41 -20.43 -20.33
N TYR A 3 -17.00 -19.62 -19.37
CA TYR A 3 -16.73 -18.20 -19.56
C TYR A 3 -15.29 -17.93 -19.15
N LEU A 4 -14.61 -17.02 -19.83
CA LEU A 4 -13.28 -16.57 -19.43
C LEU A 4 -13.38 -15.46 -18.37
N ASP A 5 -12.35 -15.31 -17.54
CA ASP A 5 -12.31 -14.25 -16.52
C ASP A 5 -12.07 -12.88 -17.17
N PRO A 6 -12.94 -11.87 -16.95
CA PRO A 6 -12.86 -10.57 -17.60
C PRO A 6 -11.61 -9.75 -17.22
N LYS A 7 -10.89 -10.13 -16.16
CA LYS A 7 -9.69 -9.41 -15.69
C LYS A 7 -8.42 -9.78 -16.46
N ALA A 8 -8.46 -10.80 -17.31
CA ALA A 8 -7.33 -11.11 -18.17
C ALA A 8 -7.19 -10.09 -19.31
N ASP A 9 -5.95 -9.82 -19.73
CA ASP A 9 -5.62 -8.81 -20.77
C ASP A 9 -6.47 -9.00 -22.05
N LEU A 10 -6.50 -10.23 -22.57
CA LEU A 10 -7.25 -10.60 -23.78
C LEU A 10 -8.75 -10.28 -23.64
N THR A 11 -9.36 -10.75 -22.56
CA THR A 11 -10.81 -10.65 -22.34
C THR A 11 -11.23 -9.24 -21.99
N PHE A 12 -10.40 -8.52 -21.23
CA PHE A 12 -10.66 -7.12 -20.88
C PHE A 12 -10.68 -6.26 -22.15
N LYS A 13 -9.68 -6.42 -23.02
CA LYS A 13 -9.63 -5.74 -24.33
C LYS A 13 -10.75 -6.17 -25.26
N ARG A 14 -11.11 -7.46 -25.28
CA ARG A 14 -12.25 -7.97 -26.05
C ARG A 14 -13.56 -7.26 -25.67
N VAL A 15 -13.75 -6.97 -24.39
CA VAL A 15 -14.99 -6.33 -23.89
C VAL A 15 -14.94 -4.81 -24.02
N PHE A 16 -13.86 -4.17 -23.56
CA PHE A 16 -13.80 -2.71 -23.42
C PHE A 16 -12.94 -2.01 -24.49
N GLY A 17 -12.15 -2.74 -25.27
CA GLY A 17 -11.35 -2.22 -26.38
C GLY A 17 -12.00 -2.39 -27.76
N GLU A 18 -13.05 -3.22 -27.87
CA GLU A 18 -13.70 -3.54 -29.15
C GLU A 18 -15.19 -3.17 -29.19
N HIS A 19 -15.78 -2.78 -28.05
CA HIS A 19 -17.20 -2.44 -27.95
C HIS A 19 -17.41 -1.05 -27.33
N PRO A 20 -17.52 0.00 -28.16
CA PRO A 20 -17.70 1.38 -27.72
C PRO A 20 -18.84 1.57 -26.70
N ASP A 21 -19.98 0.90 -26.93
CA ASP A 21 -21.13 0.92 -26.03
C ASP A 21 -20.81 0.39 -24.63
N LEU A 22 -19.99 -0.66 -24.53
CA LEU A 22 -19.62 -1.26 -23.25
C LEU A 22 -18.64 -0.38 -22.50
N VAL A 23 -17.60 0.15 -23.16
CA VAL A 23 -16.65 1.06 -22.50
C VAL A 23 -17.31 2.38 -22.08
N MET A 24 -18.23 2.95 -22.88
CA MET A 24 -18.99 4.13 -22.47
C MET A 24 -19.84 3.87 -21.24
N SER A 25 -20.58 2.75 -21.23
CA SER A 25 -21.37 2.32 -20.08
C SER A 25 -20.50 2.12 -18.83
N PHE A 26 -19.30 1.55 -19.01
CA PHE A 26 -18.32 1.34 -17.95
C PHE A 26 -17.76 2.65 -17.38
N LEU A 27 -17.33 3.57 -18.26
CA LEU A 27 -16.81 4.89 -17.88
C LEU A 27 -17.88 5.72 -17.15
N ASN A 28 -19.10 5.78 -17.68
CA ASN A 28 -20.21 6.51 -17.05
C ASN A 28 -20.60 5.93 -15.68
N ALA A 29 -20.34 4.64 -15.45
CA ALA A 29 -20.65 3.99 -14.18
C ALA A 29 -19.57 4.17 -13.11
N LEU A 30 -18.29 4.31 -13.52
CA LEU A 30 -17.16 4.27 -12.60
C LEU A 30 -16.39 5.58 -12.47
N LEU A 31 -16.59 6.54 -13.38
CA LEU A 31 -15.95 7.84 -13.28
C LEU A 31 -16.85 8.85 -12.57
N PRO A 32 -16.26 9.83 -11.86
CA PRO A 32 -17.01 10.87 -11.15
C PRO A 32 -17.46 11.98 -12.12
N LEU A 33 -18.17 11.61 -13.18
CA LEU A 33 -18.71 12.55 -14.17
C LEU A 33 -19.93 13.26 -13.58
N SER A 34 -20.01 14.57 -13.76
CA SER A 34 -21.18 15.34 -13.35
C SER A 34 -22.40 15.01 -14.22
N PRO A 35 -23.63 15.18 -13.72
CA PRO A 35 -24.83 15.05 -14.56
C PRO A 35 -24.74 15.95 -15.80
N GLY A 36 -25.06 15.42 -16.98
CA GLY A 36 -24.91 16.12 -18.25
C GLY A 36 -23.49 16.11 -18.83
N GLN A 37 -22.55 15.41 -18.20
CA GLN A 37 -21.18 15.18 -18.67
C GLN A 37 -20.92 13.71 -19.02
N GLU A 38 -21.97 12.94 -19.23
CA GLU A 38 -21.89 11.54 -19.63
C GLU A 38 -21.16 11.39 -20.97
N VAL A 39 -20.39 10.33 -21.10
CA VAL A 39 -19.75 9.93 -22.35
C VAL A 39 -20.82 9.33 -23.26
N THR A 40 -21.11 10.01 -24.37
CA THR A 40 -22.11 9.60 -25.36
C THR A 40 -21.50 9.01 -26.63
N GLU A 41 -20.22 9.28 -26.86
CA GLU A 41 -19.47 8.80 -28.01
C GLU A 41 -17.99 8.66 -27.62
N ILE A 42 -17.30 7.67 -28.19
CA ILE A 42 -15.86 7.51 -28.03
C ILE A 42 -15.18 7.14 -29.35
N GLU A 43 -13.94 7.61 -29.48
CA GLU A 43 -12.97 7.18 -30.47
C GLU A 43 -11.84 6.44 -29.74
N TYR A 44 -11.53 5.21 -30.16
CA TYR A 44 -10.35 4.51 -29.64
C TYR A 44 -9.08 5.14 -30.21
N LEU A 45 -8.17 5.51 -29.32
CA LEU A 45 -6.88 6.05 -29.68
C LEU A 45 -5.85 4.92 -29.77
N PRO A 46 -4.89 4.98 -30.69
CA PRO A 46 -3.82 4.01 -30.77
C PRO A 46 -3.09 3.85 -29.43
N VAL A 47 -2.82 2.60 -29.07
CA VAL A 47 -1.88 2.27 -27.99
C VAL A 47 -0.49 2.65 -28.50
N GLU A 48 -0.02 3.83 -28.10
CA GLU A 48 1.26 4.34 -28.57
C GLU A 48 2.42 3.52 -27.99
N LEU A 49 3.05 2.71 -28.85
CA LEU A 49 4.40 2.22 -28.63
C LEU A 49 5.35 3.42 -28.73
N VAL A 50 6.01 3.78 -27.63
CA VAL A 50 7.07 4.79 -27.68
C VAL A 50 8.24 4.20 -28.47
N PRO A 51 8.88 4.94 -29.40
CA PRO A 51 10.08 4.47 -30.08
C PRO A 51 11.19 4.18 -29.08
N ASP A 52 11.98 3.16 -29.42
CA ASP A 52 13.09 2.58 -28.67
C ASP A 52 13.95 3.62 -27.94
N ASN A 53 13.83 3.65 -26.61
CA ASN A 53 14.89 4.13 -25.73
C ASN A 53 15.29 2.91 -24.90
N PRO A 54 16.55 2.45 -24.94
CA PRO A 54 17.00 1.20 -24.33
C PRO A 54 16.82 1.13 -22.79
N LEU A 55 16.35 2.20 -22.15
CA LEU A 55 16.17 2.31 -20.70
C LEU A 55 14.73 2.60 -20.24
N ARG A 56 13.73 2.68 -21.15
CA ARG A 56 12.34 3.02 -20.75
C ARG A 56 11.46 1.78 -20.62
N LYS A 57 10.73 1.68 -19.51
CA LYS A 57 9.67 0.68 -19.29
C LYS A 57 8.49 0.99 -20.22
N ASN A 58 8.11 0.03 -21.06
CA ASN A 58 6.87 0.13 -21.83
C ASN A 58 5.69 -0.03 -20.86
N SER A 59 4.94 1.05 -20.65
CA SER A 59 3.63 0.99 -19.99
C SER A 59 2.58 1.11 -21.08
N ILE A 60 1.89 0.00 -21.35
CA ILE A 60 0.75 -0.05 -22.25
C ILE A 60 -0.50 -0.01 -21.37
N VAL A 61 -1.41 0.94 -21.65
CA VAL A 61 -2.75 0.96 -21.06
C VAL A 61 -3.66 0.02 -21.85
N ASP A 62 -4.62 -0.62 -21.20
CA ASP A 62 -5.50 -1.61 -21.85
C ASP A 62 -6.48 -0.95 -22.81
N VAL A 63 -7.07 0.17 -22.40
CA VAL A 63 -7.98 0.96 -23.24
C VAL A 63 -7.59 2.42 -23.17
N ARG A 64 -7.53 3.05 -24.33
CA ARG A 64 -7.36 4.49 -24.48
C ARG A 64 -8.41 5.00 -25.45
N CYS A 65 -9.22 5.96 -25.03
CA CYS A 65 -10.21 6.58 -25.90
C CYS A 65 -10.36 8.07 -25.61
N ARG A 66 -11.01 8.76 -26.55
CA ARG A 66 -11.38 10.17 -26.48
C ARG A 66 -12.88 10.30 -26.72
N ASP A 67 -13.55 11.22 -26.05
CA ASP A 67 -14.95 11.52 -26.34
C ASP A 67 -15.15 12.71 -27.28
N ASN A 68 -16.40 13.02 -27.60
CA ASN A 68 -16.78 14.15 -28.45
C ASN A 68 -16.45 15.54 -27.85
N GLN A 69 -16.14 15.63 -26.55
CA GLN A 69 -15.68 16.85 -25.88
C GLN A 69 -14.15 16.96 -25.87
N GLY A 70 -13.44 15.92 -26.34
CA GLY A 70 -11.98 15.87 -26.37
C GLY A 70 -11.35 15.36 -25.07
N ARG A 71 -12.16 14.97 -24.07
CA ARG A 71 -11.68 14.37 -22.82
C ARG A 71 -11.02 13.04 -23.13
N ILE A 72 -9.93 12.73 -22.44
CA ILE A 72 -9.17 11.49 -22.65
C ILE A 72 -9.44 10.52 -21.51
N PHE A 73 -9.67 9.26 -21.85
CA PHE A 73 -9.93 8.20 -20.90
C PHE A 73 -8.88 7.10 -21.06
N LEU A 74 -8.22 6.75 -19.96
CA LEU A 74 -7.31 5.63 -19.83
C LEU A 74 -7.98 4.60 -18.91
N VAL A 75 -8.11 3.37 -19.34
CA VAL A 75 -8.60 2.27 -18.50
C VAL A 75 -7.53 1.20 -18.41
N GLU A 76 -7.24 0.77 -17.19
CA GLU A 76 -6.17 -0.18 -16.91
C GLU A 76 -6.62 -1.23 -15.88
N MET A 77 -6.34 -2.51 -16.16
CA MET A 77 -6.53 -3.63 -15.25
C MET A 77 -5.19 -4.09 -14.71
N GLN A 78 -5.04 -4.09 -13.39
CA GLN A 78 -3.80 -4.45 -12.71
C GLN A 78 -4.03 -5.65 -11.78
N MET A 79 -3.35 -6.77 -12.05
CA MET A 79 -3.55 -8.02 -11.30
C MET A 79 -2.76 -8.13 -10.00
N ILE A 80 -1.68 -7.36 -9.88
CA ILE A 80 -0.73 -7.40 -8.75
C ILE A 80 -0.37 -5.95 -8.41
N TRP A 81 -0.44 -5.57 -7.14
CA TRP A 81 -0.06 -4.24 -6.71
C TRP A 81 1.46 -4.07 -6.61
N SER A 82 1.96 -2.87 -6.93
CA SER A 82 3.29 -2.42 -6.51
C SER A 82 3.24 -0.95 -6.10
N SER A 83 4.13 -0.53 -5.21
CA SER A 83 4.22 0.85 -4.73
C SER A 83 4.42 1.87 -5.86
N GLU A 84 5.07 1.46 -6.95
CA GLU A 84 5.37 2.31 -8.11
C GLU A 84 4.18 2.43 -9.08
N PHE A 85 3.12 1.64 -8.91
CA PHE A 85 2.00 1.65 -9.82
C PHE A 85 1.28 3.01 -9.84
N LYS A 86 1.12 3.67 -8.68
CA LYS A 86 0.54 5.03 -8.60
C LYS A 86 1.32 6.02 -9.47
N GLN A 87 2.64 5.95 -9.45
CA GLN A 87 3.54 6.81 -10.21
C GLN A 87 3.48 6.49 -11.71
N ARG A 88 3.30 5.20 -12.07
CA ARG A 88 3.07 4.77 -13.46
C ARG A 88 1.77 5.35 -14.00
N VAL A 89 0.69 5.24 -13.24
CA VAL A 89 -0.62 5.83 -13.56
C VAL A 89 -0.51 7.34 -13.75
N LEU A 90 0.11 8.05 -12.80
CA LEU A 90 0.32 9.49 -12.89
C LEU A 90 1.17 9.87 -14.12
N PHE A 91 2.24 9.12 -14.41
CA PHE A 91 3.10 9.34 -15.57
C PHE A 91 2.33 9.15 -16.88
N ASN A 92 1.53 8.09 -17.00
CA ASN A 92 0.72 7.82 -18.20
C ASN A 92 -0.35 8.88 -18.43
N ALA A 93 -1.06 9.27 -17.36
CA ALA A 93 -2.07 10.32 -17.43
C ALA A 93 -1.44 11.67 -17.81
N SER A 94 -0.28 12.02 -17.22
CA SER A 94 0.47 13.24 -17.57
C SER A 94 0.94 13.24 -19.02
N LYS A 95 1.44 12.09 -19.52
CA LYS A 95 1.84 11.94 -20.92
C LYS A 95 0.65 12.12 -21.87
N ALA A 96 -0.52 11.57 -21.51
CA ALA A 96 -1.73 11.75 -22.28
C ALA A 96 -2.21 13.22 -22.27
N TYR A 97 -2.04 13.93 -21.15
CA TYR A 97 -2.38 15.35 -21.03
C TYR A 97 -1.49 16.24 -21.90
N VAL A 98 -0.17 16.08 -21.82
CA VAL A 98 0.80 16.90 -22.59
C VAL A 98 0.64 16.69 -24.10
N ARG A 99 0.29 15.48 -24.55
CA ARG A 99 0.15 15.14 -25.98
C ARG A 99 -1.12 15.68 -26.64
N GLN A 100 -1.97 16.39 -25.90
CA GLN A 100 -3.16 17.01 -26.49
C GLN A 100 -2.82 18.22 -27.35
N LEU A 101 -1.69 18.88 -27.10
CA LEU A 101 -1.30 20.10 -27.79
C LEU A 101 0.00 19.95 -28.59
N ASP A 102 0.02 20.61 -29.74
CA ASP A 102 1.19 20.85 -30.56
C ASP A 102 1.90 22.16 -30.19
N THR A 103 3.10 22.35 -30.74
CA THR A 103 3.90 23.55 -30.46
C THR A 103 3.20 24.80 -30.97
N GLY A 104 2.92 25.73 -30.05
CA GLY A 104 2.30 27.04 -30.35
C GLY A 104 0.79 27.11 -30.10
N GLU A 105 0.15 26.01 -29.67
CA GLU A 105 -1.27 26.01 -29.30
C GLU A 105 -1.52 26.59 -27.91
N ASN A 106 -2.74 27.09 -27.68
CA ASN A 106 -3.14 27.70 -26.40
C ASN A 106 -3.54 26.63 -25.38
N TYR A 107 -3.12 26.81 -24.13
CA TYR A 107 -3.45 25.92 -23.00
C TYR A 107 -4.95 25.82 -22.70
N GLU A 108 -5.77 26.79 -23.12
CA GLU A 108 -7.24 26.73 -22.99
C GLU A 108 -7.88 25.55 -23.75
N LEU A 109 -7.17 24.94 -24.69
CA LEU A 109 -7.63 23.77 -25.45
C LEU A 109 -7.46 22.45 -24.70
N LEU A 110 -6.72 22.45 -23.56
CA LEU A 110 -6.49 21.24 -22.78
C LEU A 110 -7.79 20.70 -22.17
N GLN A 111 -8.04 19.43 -22.40
CA GLN A 111 -9.14 18.68 -21.82
C GLN A 111 -8.66 17.78 -20.67
N PRO A 112 -9.53 17.47 -19.69
CA PRO A 112 -9.16 16.57 -18.61
C PRO A 112 -8.86 15.15 -19.12
N VAL A 113 -7.91 14.50 -18.44
CA VAL A 113 -7.59 13.08 -18.57
C VAL A 113 -8.11 12.34 -17.35
N TYR A 114 -8.97 11.36 -17.59
CA TYR A 114 -9.45 10.42 -16.59
C TYR A 114 -8.68 9.11 -16.74
N SER A 115 -8.09 8.64 -15.65
CA SER A 115 -7.43 7.34 -15.58
C SER A 115 -8.19 6.46 -14.58
N LEU A 116 -8.87 5.44 -15.10
CA LEU A 116 -9.60 4.44 -14.33
C LEU A 116 -8.74 3.18 -14.19
N ASN A 117 -8.34 2.86 -12.96
CA ASN A 117 -7.40 1.80 -12.65
C ASN A 117 -8.08 0.76 -11.77
N LEU A 118 -8.36 -0.41 -12.33
CA LEU A 118 -8.98 -1.53 -11.64
C LEU A 118 -7.86 -2.41 -11.09
N VAL A 119 -7.83 -2.62 -9.78
CA VAL A 119 -6.74 -3.33 -9.11
C VAL A 119 -7.30 -4.61 -8.48
N ASN A 120 -6.84 -5.77 -8.93
CA ASN A 120 -7.18 -7.07 -8.36
C ASN A 120 -6.21 -7.46 -7.23
N ASP A 121 -5.95 -6.50 -6.35
CA ASP A 121 -5.09 -6.60 -5.19
C ASP A 121 -5.48 -5.50 -4.18
N ILE A 122 -4.95 -5.57 -2.95
CA ILE A 122 -5.23 -4.59 -1.89
C ILE A 122 -3.99 -3.71 -1.67
N PHE A 123 -4.18 -2.40 -1.68
CA PHE A 123 -3.10 -1.43 -1.49
C PHE A 123 -3.33 -0.39 -0.40
N GLU A 124 -4.57 -0.05 -0.08
CA GLU A 124 -4.86 0.82 1.07
C GLU A 124 -5.21 -0.04 2.29
N LEU A 125 -4.19 -0.60 2.95
CA LEU A 125 -4.39 -1.49 4.10
C LEU A 125 -5.04 -0.81 5.31
N ASP A 126 -5.00 0.52 5.37
CA ASP A 126 -5.56 1.30 6.48
C ASP A 126 -7.01 1.77 6.20
N LEU A 127 -7.57 1.48 5.02
CA LEU A 127 -8.91 1.88 4.59
C LEU A 127 -9.78 0.66 4.26
N ASP A 128 -10.13 -0.14 5.27
CA ASP A 128 -10.81 -1.44 5.09
C ASP A 128 -12.20 -1.33 4.44
N ASP A 129 -12.95 -0.27 4.74
CA ASP A 129 -14.33 -0.07 4.25
C ASP A 129 -14.40 0.63 2.87
N GLU A 130 -13.26 1.03 2.31
CA GLU A 130 -13.18 1.79 1.06
C GLU A 130 -12.49 0.99 -0.05
N PHE A 131 -13.20 0.79 -1.16
CA PHE A 131 -12.67 0.13 -2.35
C PHE A 131 -12.48 1.10 -3.52
N TYR A 132 -12.98 2.34 -3.42
CA TYR A 132 -13.00 3.33 -4.51
C TYR A 132 -12.26 4.58 -4.09
N HIS A 133 -11.20 4.92 -4.81
CA HIS A 133 -10.28 6.00 -4.46
C HIS A 133 -10.17 7.00 -5.60
N TYR A 134 -10.47 8.27 -5.34
CA TYR A 134 -10.45 9.32 -6.36
C TYR A 134 -9.48 10.44 -5.98
N TYR A 135 -8.43 10.59 -6.79
CA TYR A 135 -7.37 11.57 -6.63
C TYR A 135 -7.47 12.67 -7.70
N ARG A 136 -7.38 13.93 -7.28
CA ARG A 136 -7.42 15.14 -8.11
C ARG A 136 -6.64 16.29 -7.45
N LEU A 137 -6.31 17.32 -8.23
CA LEU A 137 -5.60 18.51 -7.76
C LEU A 137 -6.59 19.52 -7.16
N VAL A 138 -6.51 19.71 -5.85
CA VAL A 138 -7.37 20.64 -5.09
C VAL A 138 -6.55 21.58 -4.23
N HIS A 139 -7.11 22.74 -3.90
CA HIS A 139 -6.53 23.61 -2.89
C HIS A 139 -6.69 22.98 -1.49
N THR A 140 -5.61 22.95 -0.70
CA THR A 140 -5.58 22.25 0.61
C THR A 140 -6.69 22.68 1.56
N GLU A 141 -6.86 23.99 1.78
CA GLU A 141 -7.87 24.54 2.71
C GLU A 141 -9.27 24.69 2.08
N HIS A 142 -9.37 24.56 0.75
CA HIS A 142 -10.54 24.92 -0.05
C HIS A 142 -10.73 23.86 -1.13
N THR A 143 -11.07 22.63 -0.73
CA THR A 143 -11.08 21.45 -1.61
C THR A 143 -12.15 21.52 -2.72
N GLU A 144 -13.02 22.52 -2.67
CA GLU A 144 -13.93 22.91 -3.75
C GLU A 144 -13.23 23.64 -4.91
N LYS A 145 -12.05 24.23 -4.67
CA LYS A 145 -11.22 24.87 -5.71
C LYS A 145 -10.30 23.84 -6.34
N VAL A 146 -10.54 23.55 -7.61
CA VAL A 146 -9.93 22.45 -8.35
C VAL A 146 -9.11 23.01 -9.51
N ILE A 147 -7.93 22.44 -9.73
CA ILE A 147 -7.23 22.60 -11.00
C ILE A 147 -7.61 21.38 -11.84
N GLU A 148 -8.48 21.60 -12.82
CA GLU A 148 -8.90 20.56 -13.75
C GLU A 148 -7.72 20.09 -14.60
N GLY A 149 -7.64 18.78 -14.86
CA GLY A 149 -6.57 18.23 -15.69
C GLY A 149 -6.40 16.74 -15.54
N LEU A 150 -6.01 16.25 -14.36
CA LEU A 150 -5.78 14.82 -14.12
C LEU A 150 -6.74 14.29 -13.05
N HIS A 151 -7.49 13.26 -13.41
CA HIS A 151 -8.42 12.55 -12.55
C HIS A 151 -7.97 11.09 -12.46
N LEU A 152 -7.46 10.67 -11.31
CA LEU A 152 -6.96 9.30 -11.12
C LEU A 152 -7.92 8.56 -10.20
N VAL A 153 -8.60 7.57 -10.76
CA VAL A 153 -9.54 6.69 -10.06
C VAL A 153 -8.90 5.32 -9.90
N PHE A 154 -8.90 4.79 -8.69
CA PHE A 154 -8.48 3.43 -8.38
C PHE A 154 -9.63 2.66 -7.75
N VAL A 155 -9.81 1.40 -8.15
CA VAL A 155 -10.83 0.52 -7.60
C VAL A 155 -10.17 -0.78 -7.14
N GLU A 156 -10.16 -1.04 -5.84
CA GLU A 156 -9.70 -2.29 -5.23
C GLU A 156 -10.78 -3.37 -5.35
N LEU A 157 -10.72 -4.16 -6.42
CA LEU A 157 -11.70 -5.19 -6.70
C LEU A 157 -11.89 -6.20 -5.55
N PRO A 158 -10.84 -6.63 -4.82
CA PRO A 158 -11.01 -7.58 -3.70
C PRO A 158 -11.79 -7.04 -2.51
N LYS A 159 -11.84 -5.71 -2.32
CA LYS A 159 -12.62 -5.06 -1.25
C LYS A 159 -14.08 -4.85 -1.62
N PHE A 160 -14.42 -4.91 -2.92
CA PHE A 160 -15.79 -4.73 -3.35
C PHE A 160 -16.66 -5.92 -2.92
N THR A 161 -17.65 -5.65 -2.07
CA THR A 161 -18.72 -6.59 -1.73
C THR A 161 -20.07 -5.95 -2.05
N PRO A 162 -20.91 -6.54 -2.91
CA PRO A 162 -22.22 -5.97 -3.21
C PRO A 162 -23.12 -6.02 -1.98
N GLN A 163 -23.62 -4.86 -1.55
CA GLN A 163 -24.58 -4.77 -0.45
C GLN A 163 -25.90 -5.46 -0.78
N ASN A 164 -26.28 -5.46 -2.05
CA ASN A 164 -27.47 -6.14 -2.56
C ASN A 164 -27.22 -6.71 -3.97
N TYR A 165 -27.41 -8.01 -4.14
CA TYR A 165 -27.27 -8.71 -5.43
C TYR A 165 -28.41 -8.40 -6.42
N SER A 166 -29.49 -7.75 -5.98
CA SER A 166 -30.54 -7.23 -6.87
C SER A 166 -30.34 -5.76 -7.24
N ASP A 167 -29.23 -5.13 -6.83
CA ASP A 167 -28.94 -3.73 -7.19
C ASP A 167 -28.78 -3.61 -8.71
N LYS A 168 -29.41 -2.58 -9.27
CA LYS A 168 -29.43 -2.28 -10.71
C LYS A 168 -28.53 -1.10 -11.07
N LYS A 169 -27.84 -0.49 -10.09
CA LYS A 169 -26.84 0.54 -10.36
C LYS A 169 -25.75 -0.05 -11.25
N MET A 170 -25.46 0.62 -12.37
CA MET A 170 -24.48 0.16 -13.34
C MET A 170 -23.08 -0.04 -12.74
N GLN A 171 -22.69 0.80 -11.77
CA GLN A 171 -21.43 0.63 -11.05
C GLN A 171 -21.36 -0.74 -10.37
N VAL A 172 -22.40 -1.11 -9.62
CA VAL A 172 -22.49 -2.40 -8.93
C VAL A 172 -22.52 -3.54 -9.92
N LEU A 173 -23.28 -3.43 -11.02
CA LEU A 173 -23.34 -4.46 -12.05
C LEU A 173 -21.98 -4.71 -12.73
N TRP A 174 -21.25 -3.65 -13.07
CA TRP A 174 -19.91 -3.76 -13.67
C TRP A 174 -18.88 -4.34 -12.70
N LEU A 175 -18.89 -3.93 -11.43
CA LEU A 175 -17.99 -4.48 -10.41
C LEU A 175 -18.32 -5.95 -10.09
N ARG A 176 -19.60 -6.30 -10.02
CA ARG A 176 -20.04 -7.70 -9.92
C ARG A 176 -19.63 -8.51 -11.14
N TYR A 177 -19.74 -7.97 -12.35
CA TYR A 177 -19.26 -8.64 -13.55
C TYR A 177 -17.76 -8.97 -13.47
N LEU A 178 -16.92 -8.02 -13.05
CA LEU A 178 -15.47 -8.22 -12.91
C LEU A 178 -15.08 -9.22 -11.81
N THR A 179 -15.91 -9.37 -10.78
CA THR A 179 -15.63 -10.21 -9.61
C THR A 179 -16.33 -11.57 -9.63
N GLU A 180 -17.48 -11.70 -10.30
CA GLU A 180 -18.30 -12.93 -10.32
C GLU A 180 -18.12 -13.77 -11.59
N ILE A 181 -17.79 -13.17 -12.75
CA ILE A 181 -17.57 -13.91 -14.00
C ILE A 181 -16.14 -14.44 -14.04
N ASN A 182 -15.99 -15.75 -14.25
CA ASN A 182 -14.71 -16.44 -14.44
C ASN A 182 -14.92 -17.86 -15.01
N GLU A 183 -13.83 -18.63 -15.14
CA GLU A 183 -13.82 -20.02 -15.64
C GLU A 183 -14.72 -21.00 -14.88
N ARG A 184 -15.04 -20.68 -13.63
CA ARG A 184 -15.94 -21.49 -12.78
C ARG A 184 -17.40 -21.11 -12.95
N THR A 185 -17.70 -19.98 -13.60
CA THR A 185 -19.06 -19.58 -13.91
C THR A 185 -19.71 -20.62 -14.83
N ARG A 186 -20.88 -21.11 -14.40
CA ARG A 186 -21.71 -22.06 -15.15
C ARG A 186 -23.07 -21.47 -15.48
N GLU A 187 -23.62 -20.71 -14.55
CA GLU A 187 -24.85 -19.94 -14.70
C GLU A 187 -24.56 -18.46 -14.48
N VAL A 188 -25.09 -17.63 -15.38
CA VAL A 188 -24.90 -16.19 -15.35
C VAL A 188 -26.01 -15.56 -14.49
N PRO A 189 -25.69 -14.62 -13.59
CA PRO A 189 -26.71 -13.88 -12.82
C PRO A 189 -27.80 -13.27 -13.70
N LYS A 190 -29.06 -13.37 -13.25
CA LYS A 190 -30.23 -12.92 -14.03
C LYS A 190 -30.18 -11.42 -14.30
N GLU A 191 -29.61 -10.66 -13.37
CA GLU A 191 -29.42 -9.22 -13.47
C GLU A 191 -28.51 -8.86 -14.65
N PHE A 192 -27.47 -9.67 -14.92
CA PHE A 192 -26.58 -9.46 -16.06
C PHE A 192 -27.30 -9.78 -17.38
N LEU A 193 -28.16 -10.80 -17.40
CA LEU A 193 -28.95 -11.15 -18.58
C LEU A 193 -30.10 -10.16 -18.85
N ALA A 194 -30.58 -9.47 -17.82
CA ALA A 194 -31.63 -8.45 -17.91
C ALA A 194 -31.09 -7.09 -18.38
N ASN A 195 -29.82 -6.79 -18.12
CA ASN A 195 -29.15 -5.59 -18.61
C ASN A 195 -28.49 -5.85 -19.99
N PRO A 196 -28.83 -5.08 -21.04
CA PRO A 196 -28.31 -5.31 -22.40
C PRO A 196 -26.77 -5.26 -22.51
N GLU A 197 -26.12 -4.33 -21.82
CA GLU A 197 -24.68 -4.12 -21.86
C GLU A 197 -23.94 -5.31 -21.21
N LEU A 198 -24.35 -5.71 -20.01
CA LEU A 198 -23.77 -6.84 -19.29
C LEU A 198 -24.04 -8.16 -20.02
N LYS A 199 -25.24 -8.34 -20.60
CA LYS A 199 -25.56 -9.51 -21.42
C LYS A 199 -24.61 -9.62 -22.62
N LYS A 200 -24.33 -8.49 -23.29
CA LYS A 200 -23.37 -8.44 -24.41
C LYS A 200 -21.95 -8.74 -23.92
N ALA A 201 -21.52 -8.17 -22.80
CA ALA A 201 -20.21 -8.39 -22.21
C ALA A 201 -19.98 -9.87 -21.85
N VAL A 202 -20.95 -10.49 -21.16
CA VAL A 202 -20.89 -11.92 -20.81
C VAL A 202 -20.82 -12.80 -22.05
N LYS A 203 -21.62 -12.50 -23.08
CA LYS A 203 -21.57 -13.25 -24.34
C LYS A 203 -20.21 -13.13 -25.04
N ALA A 204 -19.57 -11.96 -24.96
CA ALA A 204 -18.24 -11.75 -25.52
C ALA A 204 -17.15 -12.60 -24.84
N LEU A 205 -17.42 -13.12 -23.63
CA LEU A 205 -16.50 -13.96 -22.85
C LEU A 205 -16.85 -15.46 -22.87
N GLU A 206 -17.83 -15.88 -23.66
CA GLU A 206 -18.05 -17.31 -23.88
C GLU A 206 -16.80 -17.94 -24.50
N GLU A 207 -16.29 -19.02 -23.92
CA GLU A 207 -15.03 -19.67 -24.36
C GLU A 207 -15.08 -20.04 -25.85
N SER A 208 -16.26 -20.44 -26.35
CA SER A 208 -16.50 -20.76 -27.77
C SER A 208 -16.36 -19.56 -28.72
N ALA A 209 -16.25 -18.33 -28.21
CA ALA A 209 -15.99 -17.14 -29.00
C ALA A 209 -14.50 -16.91 -29.30
N PHE A 210 -13.61 -17.75 -28.77
CA PHE A 210 -12.16 -17.63 -28.89
C PHE A 210 -11.56 -18.79 -29.67
N THR A 211 -10.46 -18.51 -30.36
CA THR A 211 -9.63 -19.50 -31.05
C THR A 211 -8.68 -20.21 -30.09
N ASP A 212 -8.20 -21.40 -30.43
CA ASP A 212 -7.21 -22.14 -29.63
C ASP A 212 -5.95 -21.29 -29.33
N ALA A 213 -5.51 -20.47 -30.29
CA ALA A 213 -4.37 -19.58 -30.10
C ALA A 213 -4.65 -18.47 -29.07
N GLN A 214 -5.86 -17.93 -29.06
CA GLN A 214 -6.29 -16.95 -28.05
C GLN A 214 -6.41 -17.60 -26.67
N LEU A 215 -6.96 -18.80 -26.59
CA LEU A 215 -7.07 -19.56 -25.33
C LEU A 215 -5.68 -19.90 -24.76
N ALA A 216 -4.73 -20.32 -25.59
CA ALA A 216 -3.34 -20.52 -25.17
C ALA A 216 -2.69 -19.22 -24.67
N GLY A 217 -2.98 -18.08 -25.29
CA GLY A 217 -2.53 -16.76 -24.82
C GLY A 217 -3.14 -16.38 -23.47
N TYR A 218 -4.41 -16.71 -23.25
CA TYR A 218 -5.12 -16.52 -21.99
C TYR A 218 -4.58 -17.42 -20.87
N GLU A 219 -4.30 -18.69 -21.14
CA GLU A 219 -3.67 -19.59 -20.17
C GLU A 219 -2.27 -19.10 -19.78
N LYS A 220 -1.47 -18.70 -20.77
CA LYS A 220 -0.13 -18.13 -20.55
C LYS A 220 -0.18 -16.87 -19.69
N PHE A 221 -1.20 -16.02 -19.85
CA PHE A 221 -1.39 -14.86 -19.00
C PHE A 221 -1.52 -15.27 -17.53
N TRP A 222 -2.36 -16.25 -17.21
CA TRP A 222 -2.55 -16.71 -15.83
C TRP A 222 -1.30 -17.39 -15.25
N ASP A 223 -0.55 -18.13 -16.06
CA ASP A 223 0.74 -18.68 -15.66
C ASP A 223 1.74 -17.57 -15.26
N ILE A 224 1.83 -16.51 -16.06
CA ILE A 224 2.69 -15.35 -15.77
C ILE A 224 2.26 -14.71 -14.44
N ILE A 225 0.96 -14.41 -14.27
CA ILE A 225 0.45 -13.81 -13.03
C ILE A 225 0.73 -14.70 -11.81
N SER A 226 0.56 -16.01 -11.94
CA SER A 226 0.85 -16.98 -10.88
C SER A 226 2.34 -16.97 -10.47
N VAL A 227 3.23 -16.95 -11.46
CA VAL A 227 4.68 -16.86 -11.24
C VAL A 227 5.04 -15.51 -10.59
N GLU A 228 4.51 -14.40 -11.07
CA GLU A 228 4.75 -13.07 -10.51
C GLU A 228 4.29 -12.96 -9.05
N LYS A 229 3.07 -13.44 -8.73
CA LYS A 229 2.59 -13.51 -7.34
C LYS A 229 3.50 -14.33 -6.45
N THR A 230 3.99 -15.46 -6.95
CA THR A 230 4.92 -16.33 -6.22
C THR A 230 6.24 -15.62 -5.94
N LEU A 231 6.81 -14.94 -6.94
CA LEU A 231 8.05 -14.18 -6.81
C LEU A 231 7.88 -13.02 -5.82
N PHE A 232 6.80 -12.26 -5.93
CA PHE A 232 6.49 -11.14 -5.05
C PHE A 232 6.33 -11.60 -3.58
N SER A 233 5.49 -12.62 -3.34
CA SER A 233 5.32 -13.20 -2.00
C SER A 233 6.61 -13.79 -1.42
N SER A 234 7.48 -14.38 -2.26
CA SER A 234 8.79 -14.87 -1.83
C SER A 234 9.73 -13.72 -1.44
N ALA A 235 9.71 -12.63 -2.21
CA ALA A 235 10.49 -11.42 -1.93
C ALA A 235 10.04 -10.75 -0.63
N GLU A 236 8.73 -10.57 -0.42
CA GLU A 236 8.19 -10.03 0.84
C GLU A 236 8.57 -10.88 2.04
N ARG A 237 8.34 -12.20 2.00
CA ARG A 237 8.71 -13.10 3.10
C ARG A 237 10.20 -13.03 3.42
N ARG A 238 11.05 -12.94 2.40
CA ARG A 238 12.51 -12.80 2.59
C ARG A 238 12.86 -11.44 3.19
N GLY A 239 12.22 -10.37 2.73
CA GLY A 239 12.36 -9.01 3.26
C GLY A 239 11.99 -8.94 4.73
N MET A 240 10.80 -9.44 5.07
CA MET A 240 10.30 -9.51 6.46
C MET A 240 11.22 -10.33 7.36
N ARG A 241 11.66 -11.51 6.90
CA ARG A 241 12.59 -12.34 7.68
C ARG A 241 13.91 -11.62 7.95
N ARG A 242 14.51 -10.98 6.94
CA ARG A 242 15.74 -10.19 7.12
C ARG A 242 15.52 -9.01 8.06
N GLY A 243 14.42 -8.28 7.89
CA GLY A 243 14.07 -7.16 8.75
C GLY A 243 13.90 -7.57 10.21
N LEU A 244 13.25 -8.71 10.47
CA LEU A 244 13.10 -9.25 11.82
C LEU A 244 14.44 -9.72 12.41
N GLU A 245 15.25 -10.45 11.65
CA GLU A 245 16.59 -10.90 12.08
C GLU A 245 17.49 -9.70 12.43
N GLU A 246 17.54 -8.68 11.57
CA GLU A 246 18.31 -7.45 11.81
C GLU A 246 17.78 -6.64 12.99
N GLY A 247 16.45 -6.50 13.09
CA GLY A 247 15.78 -5.81 14.19
C GLY A 247 16.03 -6.47 15.53
N MET A 248 15.91 -7.81 15.62
CA MET A 248 16.24 -8.57 16.82
C MET A 248 17.71 -8.43 17.22
N LYS A 249 18.62 -8.52 16.24
CA LYS A 249 20.07 -8.37 16.51
C LYS A 249 20.40 -6.99 17.07
N LYS A 250 19.87 -5.92 16.45
CA LYS A 250 20.06 -4.54 16.93
C LYS A 250 19.47 -4.35 18.32
N GLY A 251 18.22 -4.78 18.53
CA GLY A 251 17.56 -4.68 19.83
C GLY A 251 18.30 -5.41 20.94
N LEU A 252 18.85 -6.60 20.67
CA LEU A 252 19.66 -7.35 21.64
C LEU A 252 20.98 -6.62 21.95
N GLU A 253 21.65 -6.07 20.94
CA GLU A 253 22.91 -5.35 21.13
C GLU A 253 22.71 -4.05 21.93
N GLU A 254 21.67 -3.28 21.60
CA GLU A 254 21.29 -2.06 22.30
C GLU A 254 20.87 -2.36 23.74
N GLY A 255 19.98 -3.34 23.95
CA GLY A 255 19.55 -3.75 25.28
C GLY A 255 20.70 -4.27 26.15
N LYS A 256 21.68 -4.98 25.55
CA LYS A 256 22.89 -5.42 26.28
C LYS A 256 23.77 -4.24 26.67
N LYS A 257 23.98 -3.27 25.77
CA LYS A 257 24.77 -2.06 26.07
C LYS A 257 24.13 -1.22 27.17
N GLU A 258 22.82 -1.02 27.09
CA GLU A 258 22.06 -0.29 28.09
C GLU A 258 22.07 -1.00 29.44
N GLY A 259 21.79 -2.31 29.46
CA GLY A 259 21.84 -3.11 30.69
C GLY A 259 23.22 -3.14 31.35
N ILE A 260 24.31 -3.21 30.57
CA ILE A 260 25.68 -3.10 31.12
C ILE A 260 25.91 -1.70 31.72
N LYS A 261 25.50 -0.65 31.01
CA LYS A 261 25.69 0.73 31.46
C LYS A 261 24.92 1.02 32.75
N GLU A 262 23.67 0.57 32.84
CA GLU A 262 22.85 0.67 34.05
C GLU A 262 23.44 -0.17 35.18
N GLY A 263 23.80 -1.42 34.92
CA GLY A 263 24.42 -2.30 35.92
C GLY A 263 25.73 -1.76 36.48
N ILE A 264 26.60 -1.18 35.64
CA ILE A 264 27.84 -0.51 36.11
C ILE A 264 27.50 0.70 36.98
N LYS A 265 26.53 1.52 36.55
CA LYS A 265 26.12 2.73 37.28
C LYS A 265 25.55 2.38 38.66
N GLU A 266 24.69 1.36 38.74
CA GLU A 266 24.14 0.87 40.00
C GLU A 266 25.22 0.24 40.88
N GLY A 267 26.06 -0.62 40.31
CA GLY A 267 27.15 -1.28 41.05
C GLY A 267 28.17 -0.28 41.63
N ILE A 268 28.55 0.77 40.89
CA ILE A 268 29.41 1.84 41.41
C ILE A 268 28.72 2.58 42.56
N LYS A 269 27.43 2.90 42.41
CA LYS A 269 26.67 3.62 43.43
C LYS A 269 26.55 2.81 44.72
N GLU A 270 26.29 1.51 44.64
CA GLU A 270 26.23 0.62 45.79
C GLU A 270 27.61 0.43 46.42
N GLY A 271 28.65 0.17 45.61
CA GLY A 271 30.02 0.02 46.10
C GLY A 271 30.56 1.25 46.83
N ILE A 272 30.29 2.47 46.32
CA ILE A 272 30.66 3.71 47.03
C ILE A 272 29.93 3.80 48.38
N LYS A 273 28.65 3.46 48.41
CA LYS A 273 27.84 3.53 49.65
C LYS A 273 28.36 2.55 50.70
N GLU A 274 28.69 1.32 50.32
CA GLU A 274 29.26 0.32 51.23
C GLU A 274 30.67 0.71 51.68
N GLY A 275 31.54 1.13 50.76
CA GLY A 275 32.91 1.55 51.07
C GLY A 275 32.97 2.74 52.03
N ILE A 276 32.09 3.74 51.87
CA ILE A 276 31.99 4.86 52.83
C ILE A 276 31.57 4.35 54.21
N LYS A 277 30.59 3.44 54.28
CA LYS A 277 30.10 2.89 55.55
C LYS A 277 31.18 2.09 56.28
N GLU A 278 31.92 1.27 55.56
CA GLU A 278 33.02 0.48 56.11
C GLU A 278 34.20 1.37 56.53
N GLY A 279 34.60 2.33 55.70
CA GLY A 279 35.66 3.29 56.02
C GLY A 279 35.36 4.14 57.26
N ILE A 280 34.11 4.60 57.44
CA ILE A 280 33.70 5.30 58.67
C ILE A 280 33.82 4.38 59.89
N LYS A 281 33.44 3.10 59.75
CA LYS A 281 33.52 2.14 60.85
C LYS A 281 34.98 1.86 61.25
N GLU A 282 35.86 1.66 60.27
CA GLU A 282 37.27 1.38 60.55
C GLU A 282 38.00 2.62 61.07
N GLY A 283 37.73 3.81 60.53
CA GLY A 283 38.27 5.06 61.05
C GLY A 283 37.88 5.32 62.51
N LYS A 284 36.64 5.01 62.90
CA LYS A 284 36.20 5.06 64.30
C LYS A 284 37.04 4.14 65.20
N LYS A 285 37.36 2.93 64.73
CA LYS A 285 38.20 1.97 65.46
C LYS A 285 39.65 2.43 65.57
N GLU A 286 40.23 3.00 64.50
CA GLU A 286 41.60 3.54 64.53
C GLU A 286 41.73 4.70 65.53
N VAL A 287 40.74 5.61 65.54
CA VAL A 287 40.68 6.69 66.54
C VAL A 287 40.56 6.12 67.95
N ALA A 288 39.67 5.14 68.17
CA ALA A 288 39.52 4.50 69.48
C ALA A 288 40.81 3.80 69.96
N ARG A 289 41.50 3.06 69.09
CA ARG A 289 42.83 2.47 69.38
C ARG A 289 43.83 3.53 69.80
N SER A 290 43.93 4.61 69.03
CA SER A 290 44.87 5.71 69.29
C SER A 290 44.60 6.39 70.63
N LEU A 291 43.32 6.65 70.96
CA LEU A 291 42.92 7.24 72.24
C LEU A 291 43.16 6.28 73.42
N LYS A 292 42.90 4.98 73.24
CA LYS A 292 43.18 3.94 74.25
C LYS A 292 44.68 3.86 74.55
N MET A 293 45.54 3.87 73.53
CA MET A 293 47.00 3.92 73.68
C MET A 293 47.48 5.20 74.38
N ALA A 294 46.80 6.32 74.17
CA ALA A 294 47.10 7.59 74.85
C ALA A 294 46.62 7.65 76.31
N GLY A 295 45.99 6.58 76.82
CA GLY A 295 45.53 6.49 78.21
C GLY A 295 44.24 7.26 78.50
N ILE A 296 43.46 7.59 77.46
CA ILE A 296 42.16 8.24 77.64
C ILE A 296 41.16 7.24 78.24
N PRO A 297 40.37 7.62 79.27
CA PRO A 297 39.37 6.74 79.87
C PRO A 297 38.33 6.21 78.87
N THR A 298 37.98 4.92 78.98
CA THR A 298 37.05 4.21 78.07
C THR A 298 35.73 4.96 77.85
N ALA A 299 35.17 5.56 78.90
CA ALA A 299 33.93 6.34 78.81
C ALA A 299 34.02 7.53 77.83
N ILE A 300 35.17 8.22 77.78
CA ILE A 300 35.41 9.35 76.88
C ILE A 300 35.59 8.84 75.44
N ILE A 301 36.21 7.66 75.26
CA ILE A 301 36.39 7.03 73.95
C ILE A 301 35.04 6.59 73.37
N MET A 302 34.17 5.99 74.20
CA MET A 302 32.80 5.63 73.83
C MET A 302 32.01 6.84 73.34
N GLU A 303 32.05 7.94 74.10
CA GLU A 303 31.37 9.19 73.73
C GLU A 303 31.93 9.78 72.42
N SER A 304 33.26 9.75 72.25
CA SER A 304 33.94 10.37 71.10
C SER A 304 33.81 9.59 69.79
N THR A 305 33.69 8.26 69.85
CA THR A 305 33.69 7.38 68.66
C THR A 305 32.32 6.74 68.39
N GLY A 306 31.48 6.66 69.42
CA GLY A 306 30.20 5.95 69.41
C GLY A 306 30.35 4.42 69.35
N LEU A 307 31.51 3.88 69.67
CA LEU A 307 31.74 2.44 69.84
C LEU A 307 31.28 1.99 71.24
N SER A 308 30.82 0.75 71.35
CA SER A 308 30.47 0.15 72.63
C SER A 308 31.72 -0.18 73.46
N GLU A 309 31.54 -0.37 74.78
CA GLU A 309 32.63 -0.73 75.69
C GLU A 309 33.32 -2.03 75.24
N ILE A 310 32.53 -3.05 74.88
CA ILE A 310 33.01 -4.35 74.36
C ILE A 310 33.86 -4.14 73.08
N GLU A 311 33.37 -3.32 72.14
CA GLU A 311 34.13 -3.02 70.92
C GLU A 311 35.44 -2.29 71.20
N ILE A 312 35.55 -1.51 72.28
CA ILE A 312 36.79 -0.81 72.66
C ILE A 312 37.73 -1.73 73.44
N GLU A 313 37.20 -2.64 74.26
CA GLU A 313 38.01 -3.65 74.96
C GLU A 313 38.71 -4.59 73.98
N ASP A 314 38.02 -4.99 72.90
CA ASP A 314 38.50 -5.86 71.82
C ASP A 314 39.51 -5.19 70.85
N LEU A 315 39.74 -3.88 70.97
CA LEU A 315 40.70 -3.11 70.14
C LEU A 315 42.13 -3.10 70.67
#